data_AF-A0A522YUH1-F1
#
_entry.id   AF-A0A522YUH1-F1
#
_cell.length_a   1.000
_cell.length_b   1.000
_cell.length_c   1.000
_cell.angle_alpha   90.00
_cell.angle_beta   90.00
_cell.angle_gamma   90.00
#
_symmetry.space_group_name_H-M   'P 1'
#
loop_
_entity.id
_entity.type
_entity.pdbx_description
1 polymer ?
#
loop_
_entity_poly.entity_id
_entity_poly.type
_entity_poly.pdbx_seq_one_letter_code
_entity_poly.pdbx_strand_id
1 'polypeptide(L)' 'MEREAVYNALEAILFVADAPVSLEDMRKVLEHFSAEEIRELLNELGARYEGRGIQLVEIAEG' A
#
# COMPACT_ATOMS: atom_id res chain seq x y z
N MET A 1 3.51 -6.55 -14.15
CA MET A 1 4.44 -5.55 -13.60
C MET A 1 5.52 -6.26 -12.83
N GLU A 2 6.74 -5.73 -12.81
CA GLU A 2 7.76 -6.19 -11.86
C GLU A 2 7.29 -5.84 -10.43
N ARG A 3 7.34 -6.77 -9.47
CA ARG A 3 6.75 -6.59 -8.11
C ARG A 3 7.24 -5.31 -7.42
N GLU A 4 8.50 -4.93 -7.63
CA GLU A 4 9.07 -3.68 -7.11
C GLU A 4 8.36 -2.42 -7.62
N ALA A 5 7.87 -2.41 -8.87
CA ALA A 5 7.11 -1.28 -9.40
C ALA A 5 5.78 -1.09 -8.66
N VAL A 6 5.17 -2.19 -8.19
CA VAL A 6 3.91 -2.15 -7.44
C VAL A 6 4.15 -1.59 -6.04
N TYR A 7 5.20 -2.03 -5.34
CA TYR A 7 5.54 -1.49 -4.02
C TYR A 7 5.87 0.01 -4.10
N ASN A 8 6.63 0.44 -5.10
CA ASN A 8 6.94 1.86 -5.30
C ASN A 8 5.67 2.68 -5.54
N ALA A 9 4.69 2.14 -6.27
CA ALA A 9 3.42 2.80 -6.50
C ALA A 9 2.59 2.91 -5.21
N LEU A 10 2.48 1.82 -4.43
CA LEU A 10 1.79 1.81 -3.14
C LEU A 10 2.44 2.79 -2.15
N GLU A 11 3.76 2.76 -2.02
CA GLU A 11 4.51 3.69 -1.17
C GLU A 11 4.29 5.14 -1.63
N ALA A 12 4.35 5.43 -2.92
CA ALA A 12 4.11 6.77 -3.43
C ALA A 12 2.67 7.28 -3.16
N ILE A 13 1.66 6.42 -3.31
CA ILE A 13 0.26 6.73 -2.99
C ILE A 13 0.13 7.09 -1.52
N LEU A 14 0.64 6.24 -0.63
CA LEU A 14 0.57 6.44 0.83
C LEU A 14 1.38 7.63 1.30
N PHE A 15 2.52 7.91 0.66
CA PHE A 15 3.42 8.99 1.04
C PHE A 15 2.86 10.38 0.69
N VAL A 16 2.13 10.49 -0.42
CA VAL A 16 1.53 11.77 -0.87
C VAL A 16 0.14 12.01 -0.28
N ALA A 17 -0.54 10.96 0.19
CA ALA A 17 -1.86 11.09 0.79
C ALA A 17 -1.83 11.93 2.07
N ASP A 18 -2.82 12.81 2.23
CA ASP A 18 -3.01 13.62 3.43
C ASP A 18 -3.96 12.96 4.46
N ALA A 19 -4.48 11.78 4.12
CA ALA A 19 -5.42 10.99 4.90
C ALA A 19 -5.19 9.48 4.67
N PRO A 20 -5.72 8.60 5.56
CA PRO A 20 -5.76 7.16 5.32
C PRO A 20 -6.36 6.81 3.94
N VAL A 21 -5.84 5.78 3.29
CA VAL A 21 -6.20 5.43 1.91
C VAL A 21 -6.87 4.08 1.89
N SER A 22 -8.13 4.06 1.45
CA SER A 22 -8.91 2.82 1.38
C SER A 22 -8.35 1.86 0.33
N LEU A 23 -8.56 0.55 0.53
CA LEU A 23 -8.25 -0.46 -0.50
C LEU A 23 -8.99 -0.19 -1.81
N GLU A 24 -10.22 0.35 -1.75
CA GLU A 24 -10.98 0.71 -2.95
C GLU A 24 -10.31 1.84 -3.75
N ASP A 25 -9.75 2.85 -3.07
CA ASP A 25 -9.04 3.93 -3.75
C ASP A 25 -7.73 3.45 -4.37
N MET A 26 -6.98 2.58 -3.68
CA MET A 26 -5.78 1.97 -4.24
C MET A 26 -6.10 1.13 -5.49
N ARG A 27 -7.23 0.41 -5.51
CA ARG A 27 -7.66 -0.37 -6.69
C ARG A 27 -7.99 0.46 -7.91
N LYS A 28 -8.40 1.73 -7.75
CA LYS A 28 -8.62 2.64 -8.88
C LYS A 28 -7.32 2.95 -9.64
N VAL A 29 -6.16 2.83 -8.96
CA VAL A 29 -4.83 3.02 -9.56
C VAL A 29 -4.21 1.68 -9.97
N LEU A 30 -4.45 0.64 -9.16
CA LEU A 30 -3.94 -0.72 -9.34
C LEU A 30 -5.02 -1.64 -9.89
N GLU A 31 -5.61 -1.30 -11.04
CA GLU A 31 -6.82 -1.93 -11.60
C GLU A 31 -6.72 -3.46 -11.81
N HIS A 32 -5.50 -3.99 -11.88
CA HIS A 32 -5.24 -5.42 -12.07
C HIS A 32 -5.17 -6.23 -10.78
N PHE A 33 -5.25 -5.59 -9.61
CA PHE A 33 -5.14 -6.25 -8.32
C PHE A 33 -6.49 -6.26 -7.59
N SER A 34 -6.81 -7.41 -6.99
CA SER A 34 -7.90 -7.55 -6.05
C SER A 34 -7.58 -6.85 -4.72
N ALA A 35 -8.62 -6.61 -3.90
CA ALA A 35 -8.42 -6.02 -2.57
C ALA A 35 -7.57 -6.93 -1.67
N GLU A 36 -7.68 -8.24 -1.83
CA GLU A 36 -6.91 -9.23 -1.07
C GLU A 36 -5.43 -9.21 -1.49
N GLU A 37 -5.14 -9.18 -2.80
CA GLU A 37 -3.77 -9.04 -3.30
C GLU A 37 -3.13 -7.71 -2.87
N ILE A 38 -3.87 -6.61 -2.88
CA ILE A 38 -3.35 -5.32 -2.38
C ILE A 38 -3.07 -5.41 -0.88
N ARG A 39 -3.92 -6.06 -0.10
CA ARG A 39 -3.67 -6.27 1.33
C ARG A 39 -2.40 -7.09 1.57
N GLU A 40 -2.20 -8.16 0.82
CA GLU A 40 -0.96 -8.96 0.88
C GLU A 40 0.28 -8.10 0.56
N LEU A 41 0.21 -7.30 -0.50
CA LEU A 41 1.29 -6.40 -0.90
C LEU A 41 1.57 -5.31 0.15
N LEU A 42 0.55 -4.78 0.82
CA LEU A 42 0.69 -3.82 1.92
C LEU A 42 1.34 -4.48 3.14
N ASN A 43 0.97 -5.71 3.49
CA ASN A 43 1.61 -6.45 4.58
C ASN A 43 3.09 -6.70 4.29
N GLU A 44 3.41 -7.11 3.06
CA GLU A 44 4.80 -7.29 2.61
C GLU A 44 5.56 -5.95 2.63
N LEU A 45 4.94 -4.85 2.19
CA LEU A 45 5.54 -3.51 2.23
C LEU A 45 5.80 -3.03 3.67
N GLY A 46 4.85 -3.25 4.57
CA GLY A 46 4.98 -2.93 5.99
C GLY A 46 6.16 -3.66 6.63
N ALA A 47 6.35 -4.95 6.31
CA ALA A 47 7.50 -5.72 6.78
C ALA A 47 8.85 -5.14 6.28
N ARG A 48 8.90 -4.52 5.09
CA ARG A 48 10.12 -3.86 4.57
C ARG A 48 10.49 -2.60 5.36
N TYR A 49 9.55 -2.03 6.12
CA TYR A 49 9.79 -0.90 7.00
C TYR A 49 10.24 -1.29 8.40
N GLU A 50 10.32 -2.58 8.74
CA GLU A 50 10.89 -3.02 10.01
C GLU A 50 12.31 -2.47 10.21
N GLY A 51 12.56 -1.85 11.37
CA GLY A 51 13.83 -1.20 11.67
C GLY A 51 14.06 0.15 10.98
N ARG A 52 13.07 0.69 10.24
CA ARG A 52 13.09 2.04 9.67
C ARG A 52 12.31 3.03 10.54
N GLY A 53 12.41 4.32 10.21
CA GLY A 53 11.75 5.41 10.94
C GLY A 53 10.27 5.61 10.61
N ILE A 54 9.67 4.75 9.79
CA ILE A 54 8.27 4.79 9.38
C ILE A 54 7.63 3.41 9.56
N GLN A 55 6.31 3.37 9.68
CA GLN A 55 5.54 2.14 9.78
C GLN A 55 4.25 2.30 8.97
N LEU A 56 3.77 1.19 8.41
CA LEU A 56 2.47 1.13 7.78
C LEU A 56 1.45 0.61 8.80
N VAL A 57 0.33 1.31 8.94
CA VAL A 57 -0.74 0.96 9.89
C VAL A 57 -2.09 1.06 9.20
N GLU A 58 -3.03 0.21 9.61
CA GLU A 58 -4.43 0.24 9.15
C GLU A 58 -5.28 0.95 10.21
N ILE A 59 -6.02 2.00 9.82
CA ILE A 59 -6.90 2.79 10.69
C ILE A 59 -8.27 2.90 10.03
N ALA A 60 -9.31 2.38 10.70
CA ALA A 60 -10.70 2.49 10.26
C ALA A 60 -10.90 2.14 8.76
N GLU A 61 -10.33 1.01 8.33
CA GLU A 61 -10.39 0.48 6.96
C GLU A 61 -9.59 1.25 5.90
N GLY A 62 -8.70 2.16 6.31
CA GLY A 62 -7.71 2.83 5.45
C GLY A 62 -6.30 2.84 6.00
#